data_AF-A0A6G6WX02-F1
#
_entry.id   AF-A0A6G6WX02-F1
#
_cell.length_a   1.000
_cell.length_b   1.000
_cell.length_c   1.000
_cell.angle_alpha   90.00
_cell.angle_beta   90.00
_cell.angle_gamma   90.00
#
_symmetry.space_group_name_H-M   'P 1'
#
loop_
_entity.id
_entity.type
_entity.pdbx_description
1 polymer ?
#
loop_
_entity_poly.entity_id
_entity_poly.type
_entity_poly.pdbx_seq_one_letter_code
_entity_poly.pdbx_strand_id
1 'polypeptide(L)'
;MAVELKPGSLANFANSMAAEIESELDAMMTADGLPPMSMDDSEQSVRDRRRFFIAIARGVVRHIEQRKAAIKVFCEHNQTKPVTVVDVDFS
;
A
#
# COMPACT_ATOMS: atom_id res chain seq x y z
N MET A 1 7.33 1.55 18.15
CA MET A 1 7.84 0.43 17.35
C MET A 1 7.64 0.79 15.89
N ALA A 2 8.61 0.50 15.00
CA ALA A 2 8.44 0.79 13.58
C ALA A 2 7.34 -0.12 13.01
N VAL A 3 6.39 0.47 12.28
CA VAL A 3 5.34 -0.29 11.59
C VAL A 3 5.99 -1.01 10.41
N GLU A 4 5.89 -2.33 10.35
CA GLU A 4 6.43 -3.12 9.26
C GLU A 4 5.57 -2.95 7.99
N LEU A 5 6.22 -2.87 6.83
CA LEU A 5 5.53 -2.83 5.54
C LEU A 5 4.86 -4.18 5.28
N LYS A 6 3.55 -4.24 5.49
CA LYS A 6 2.74 -5.45 5.36
C LYS A 6 2.08 -5.50 3.97
N PRO A 7 2.48 -6.42 3.07
CA PRO A 7 1.85 -6.53 1.76
C PRO A 7 0.42 -7.11 1.81
N GLY A 8 0.10 -7.91 2.85
CA GLY A 8 -1.22 -8.51 3.04
C GLY A 8 -1.34 -9.95 2.52
N SER A 9 -2.43 -10.61 2.91
CA SER A 9 -2.84 -11.92 2.42
C SER A 9 -4.37 -12.03 2.46
N LEU A 10 -4.98 -13.04 1.85
CA LEU A 10 -6.44 -13.22 1.92
C LEU A 10 -6.93 -13.42 3.36
N ALA A 11 -6.14 -14.08 4.21
CA ALA A 11 -6.48 -14.28 5.62
C ALA A 11 -6.20 -13.04 6.49
N ASN A 12 -5.38 -12.09 6.01
CA ASN A 12 -4.97 -10.92 6.77
C ASN A 12 -4.86 -9.69 5.86
N PHE A 13 -5.98 -9.35 5.23
CA PHE A 13 -6.07 -8.31 4.22
C PHE A 13 -6.15 -6.91 4.85
N ALA A 14 -6.89 -6.75 5.95
CA ALA A 14 -7.02 -5.49 6.66
C ALA A 14 -5.67 -4.91 7.10
N ASN A 15 -5.57 -3.58 7.14
CA ASN A 15 -4.36 -2.84 7.50
C ASN A 15 -3.12 -3.32 6.73
N SER A 16 -3.27 -3.57 5.43
CA SER A 16 -2.17 -3.98 4.55
C SER A 16 -2.08 -3.05 3.35
N MET A 17 -0.90 -3.00 2.73
CA MET A 17 -0.69 -2.25 1.49
C MET A 17 -1.68 -2.65 0.39
N ALA A 18 -2.07 -3.94 0.29
CA ALA A 18 -3.07 -4.36 -0.67
C ALA A 18 -4.48 -3.81 -0.39
N ALA A 19 -4.83 -3.61 0.89
CA ALA A 19 -6.08 -2.96 1.28
C ALA A 19 -6.07 -1.46 0.99
N GLU A 20 -4.92 -0.79 1.21
CA GLU A 20 -4.75 0.62 0.82
C GLU A 20 -4.88 0.80 -0.69
N ILE A 21 -4.29 -0.09 -1.50
CA ILE A 21 -4.45 -0.08 -2.97
C ILE A 21 -5.91 -0.25 -3.38
N GLU A 22 -6.66 -1.15 -2.72
CA GLU A 22 -8.09 -1.33 -3.00
C GLU A 22 -8.90 -0.08 -2.63
N SER A 23 -8.60 0.55 -1.49
CA SER A 23 -9.25 1.77 -1.04
C SER A 23 -8.98 2.94 -1.98
N GLU A 24 -7.75 3.09 -2.45
CA GLU A 24 -7.37 4.17 -3.37
C GLU A 24 -8.08 4.01 -4.72
N LEU A 25 -8.15 2.78 -5.25
CA LEU A 25 -8.88 2.54 -6.48
C LEU A 25 -10.38 2.85 -6.34
N ASP A 26 -10.99 2.53 -5.19
CA ASP A 26 -12.40 2.84 -4.94
C ASP A 26 -12.64 4.35 -4.88
N ALA A 27 -11.73 5.08 -4.23
CA ALA A 27 -11.73 6.54 -4.20
C ALA A 27 -11.59 7.14 -5.61
N MET A 28 -10.70 6.62 -6.44
CA MET A 28 -10.56 7.06 -7.85
C MET A 28 -11.84 6.80 -8.65
N MET A 29 -12.44 5.61 -8.53
CA MET A 29 -13.68 5.29 -9.25
C MET A 29 -14.81 6.24 -8.88
N THR A 30 -14.98 6.52 -7.58
CA THR A 30 -16.01 7.45 -7.12
C THR A 30 -15.73 8.90 -7.53
N ALA A 31 -14.47 9.33 -7.53
CA ALA A 31 -14.06 10.65 -8.02
C ALA A 31 -14.36 10.82 -9.53
N ASP A 32 -14.21 9.76 -10.31
CA ASP A 32 -14.54 9.73 -11.75
C ASP A 32 -16.04 9.57 -12.04
N GLY A 33 -16.90 9.56 -11.01
CA GLY A 33 -18.35 9.39 -11.14
C GLY A 33 -18.79 7.98 -11.53
N LEU A 34 -17.89 6.99 -11.38
CA LEU A 34 -18.20 5.57 -11.59
C LEU A 34 -18.79 4.95 -10.32
N PRO A 35 -19.51 3.81 -10.43
CA PRO A 35 -20.00 3.09 -9.26
C PRO A 35 -18.85 2.63 -8.36
N PRO A 36 -19.04 2.62 -7.02
CA PRO A 36 -18.05 2.08 -6.09
C PRO A 36 -17.86 0.58 -6.30
N MET A 37 -16.71 0.07 -5.89
CA MET A 37 -16.39 -1.36 -5.95
C MET A 37 -17.19 -2.16 -4.92
N SER A 38 -17.59 -3.38 -5.28
CA SER A 38 -18.10 -4.34 -4.29
C SER A 38 -16.98 -4.73 -3.32
N MET A 39 -17.31 -4.77 -2.02
CA MET A 39 -16.44 -5.22 -0.93
C MET A 39 -16.95 -6.52 -0.29
N ASP A 40 -17.88 -7.23 -0.94
CA ASP A 40 -18.41 -8.49 -0.46
C ASP A 40 -17.40 -9.64 -0.69
N ASP A 41 -16.80 -10.14 0.40
CA ASP A 41 -15.80 -11.19 0.39
C ASP A 41 -16.32 -12.55 -0.10
N SER A 42 -17.65 -12.73 -0.15
CA SER A 42 -18.28 -13.91 -0.72
C SER A 42 -18.20 -13.93 -2.25
N GLU A 43 -18.02 -12.78 -2.90
CA GLU A 43 -17.87 -12.68 -4.35
C GLU A 43 -16.50 -13.17 -4.82
N GLN A 44 -16.50 -13.95 -5.90
CA GLN A 44 -15.25 -14.44 -6.49
C GLN A 44 -14.42 -13.31 -7.12
N SER A 45 -15.07 -12.33 -7.74
CA SER A 45 -14.48 -11.10 -8.29
C SER A 45 -13.67 -10.34 -7.24
N VAL A 46 -14.22 -10.15 -6.04
CA VAL A 46 -13.54 -9.48 -4.91
C VAL A 46 -12.30 -10.26 -4.50
N ARG A 47 -12.39 -11.59 -4.35
CA ARG A 47 -11.23 -12.43 -4.01
C ARG A 47 -10.13 -12.37 -5.08
N ASP A 48 -10.50 -12.38 -6.36
CA ASP A 48 -9.54 -12.33 -7.46
C ASP A 48 -8.84 -10.97 -7.56
N ARG A 49 -9.60 -9.88 -7.42
CA ARG A 49 -9.04 -8.53 -7.33
C ARG A 49 -8.09 -8.39 -6.14
N ARG A 50 -8.48 -8.87 -4.95
CA ARG A 50 -7.59 -8.84 -3.77
C ARG A 50 -6.33 -9.68 -3.96
N ARG A 51 -6.41 -10.86 -4.61
CA ARG A 51 -5.21 -11.65 -4.96
C ARG A 51 -4.27 -10.84 -5.85
N PHE A 52 -4.81 -10.11 -6.82
CA PHE A 52 -4.03 -9.25 -7.70
C PHE A 52 -3.33 -8.12 -6.92
N PHE A 53 -4.04 -7.40 -6.07
CA PHE A 53 -3.43 -6.36 -5.23
C PHE A 53 -2.40 -6.91 -4.24
N ILE A 54 -2.65 -8.08 -3.66
CA ILE A 54 -1.65 -8.79 -2.84
C ILE A 54 -0.39 -9.08 -3.66
N ALA A 55 -0.52 -9.53 -4.91
CA ALA A 55 0.64 -9.80 -5.76
C ALA A 55 1.46 -8.52 -6.05
N ILE A 56 0.79 -7.42 -6.35
CA ILE A 56 1.43 -6.10 -6.54
C ILE A 56 2.15 -5.68 -5.26
N ALA A 57 1.46 -5.66 -4.13
CA ALA A 57 2.01 -5.24 -2.84
C ALA A 57 3.23 -6.09 -2.44
N ARG A 58 3.17 -7.42 -2.64
CA ARG A 58 4.31 -8.32 -2.40
C ARG A 58 5.48 -8.01 -3.33
N GLY A 59 5.21 -7.70 -4.60
CA GLY A 59 6.22 -7.28 -5.57
C GLY A 59 6.93 -5.99 -5.14
N VAL A 60 6.16 -4.97 -4.74
CA VAL A 60 6.66 -3.68 -4.24
C VAL A 60 7.52 -3.86 -3.00
N VAL A 61 7.01 -4.54 -1.96
CA VAL A 61 7.75 -4.79 -0.71
C VAL A 61 9.05 -5.55 -1.00
N ARG A 62 9.01 -6.58 -1.85
CA ARG A 62 10.22 -7.32 -2.26
C ARG A 62 11.21 -6.42 -3.01
N HIS A 63 10.71 -5.56 -3.90
CA HIS A 63 11.56 -4.66 -4.68
C HIS A 63 12.31 -3.66 -3.79
N ILE A 64 11.60 -3.07 -2.80
CA ILE A 64 12.13 -2.19 -1.76
C ILE A 64 13.18 -2.93 -0.93
N GLU A 65 12.84 -4.12 -0.42
CA GLU A 65 13.72 -4.94 0.42
C GLU A 65 15.05 -5.24 -0.28
N GLN A 66 15.01 -5.57 -1.57
CA GLN A 66 16.20 -5.86 -2.37
C GLN A 66 17.04 -4.62 -2.72
N ARG A 67 16.48 -3.42 -2.60
CA ARG A 67 17.10 -2.15 -2.99
C ARG A 67 17.20 -1.17 -1.82
N LYS A 68 17.23 -1.66 -0.59
CA LYS A 68 17.37 -0.82 0.62
C LYS A 68 18.50 0.21 0.50
N ALA A 69 19.64 -0.18 -0.09
CA ALA A 69 20.78 0.72 -0.28
C ALA A 69 20.49 1.92 -1.21
N ALA A 70 19.48 1.84 -2.07
CA ALA A 70 19.03 2.94 -2.91
C ALA A 70 18.14 3.94 -2.14
N ILE A 71 17.56 3.54 -1.01
CA ILE A 71 16.73 4.40 -0.16
C ILE A 71 17.66 5.17 0.77
N LYS A 72 17.87 6.46 0.47
CA LYS A 72 18.70 7.32 1.31
C LYS A 72 17.84 7.97 2.39
N VAL A 73 18.11 7.62 3.65
CA VAL A 73 17.52 8.28 4.83
C VAL A 73 18.55 9.28 5.34
N PHE A 74 18.15 10.54 5.50
CA PHE A 74 19.01 11.58 6.06
C PHE A 74 18.41 12.10 7.37
N CYS A 75 19.27 12.50 8.30
CA CYS A 75 18.87 13.28 9.46
C CYS A 75 19.21 14.74 9.17
N GLU A 76 18.24 15.66 9.32
CA GLU A 76 18.55 17.09 9.30
C GLU A 76 19.52 17.44 10.45
N HIS A 77 20.43 18.39 10.20
CA HIS A 77 21.61 18.71 11.02
C HIS A 77 21.32 19.21 12.45
N ASN A 78 20.08 19.13 12.93
CA ASN A 78 19.71 19.57 14.27
C ASN A 78 18.61 18.71 14.94
N GLN A 79 18.38 17.49 14.44
CA GLN A 79 17.44 16.55 15.05
C GLN A 79 18.12 15.20 15.35
N THR A 80 18.02 14.73 16.59
CA THR A 80 18.49 13.40 17.05
C THR A 80 17.60 12.25 16.59
N LYS A 81 16.62 12.51 15.71
CA LYS A 81 15.68 11.50 15.19
C LYS A 81 15.79 11.44 13.67
N PRO A 82 15.86 10.22 13.08
CA PRO A 82 15.73 10.08 11.63
C PRO A 82 14.35 10.59 11.21
N VAL A 83 14.33 11.56 10.30
CA VAL A 83 13.08 12.08 9.73
C VAL A 83 12.84 11.32 8.43
N THR A 84 11.86 10.41 8.45
CA THR A 84 11.36 9.79 7.21
C THR A 84 10.37 10.78 6.59
N VAL A 85 10.86 11.82 5.91
CA VAL A 85 10.00 12.64 5.05
C VAL A 85 9.87 11.90 3.73
N VAL A 86 8.74 11.23 3.52
CA VAL A 86 8.34 10.85 2.16
C VAL A 86 7.52 12.02 1.65
N ASP A 87 8.15 12.90 0.88
CA ASP A 87 7.45 13.93 0.13
C ASP A 87 6.67 13.22 -0.99
N VAL A 88 5.35 13.14 -0.84
CA VAL A 88 4.47 12.50 -1.82
C VAL A 88 3.54 13.58 -2.35
N ASP A 89 3.74 13.93 -3.61
CA ASP A 89 2.81 14.76 -4.35
C ASP A 89 1.62 13.91 -4.79
N PHE A 90 0.42 14.26 -4.30
CA PHE A 90 -0.85 13.62 -4.63
C PHE A 90 -1.73 14.51 -5.53
N SER A 91 -1.17 15.62 -6.06
CA SER A 91 -1.90 16.59 -6.89
C SER A 91 -1.84 16.34 -8.40
#